data_AF-G7VGH8-F1
#
_entry.id   AF-G7VGH8-F1
#
_cell.length_a   1.000
_cell.length_b   1.000
_cell.length_c   1.000
_cell.angle_alpha   90.00
_cell.angle_beta   90.00
_cell.angle_gamma   90.00
#
_symmetry.space_group_name_H-M   'P 1'
#
loop_
_entity.id
_entity.type
_entity.pdbx_description
1 polymer ?
#
loop_
_entity_poly.entity_id
_entity_poly.type
_entity_poly.pdbx_seq_one_letter_code
_entity_poly.pdbx_strand_id
1 'polypeptide(L)'
;MDDVNEFISSQVLRYIEKKLGDAVKHVTVFVSYTGNDVEVDVDVDASVLVDDSYLQKVVEEAAELGVCIADLVKERGWPLDPRDAEKCWKS
;
A
#
# COMPACT_ATOMS: atom_id res chain seq x y z
N MET A 1 -2.38 8.60 -14.77
CA MET A 1 -1.72 8.64 -13.45
C MET A 1 -2.71 8.23 -12.39
N ASP A 2 -3.95 8.73 -12.45
CA ASP A 2 -5.06 8.30 -11.60
C ASP A 2 -5.25 6.77 -11.55
N ASP A 3 -5.27 6.07 -12.68
CA ASP A 3 -5.38 4.59 -12.70
C ASP A 3 -4.25 3.86 -11.95
N VAL A 4 -3.03 4.43 -11.97
CA VAL A 4 -1.87 3.86 -11.25
C VAL A 4 -2.03 4.08 -9.75
N ASN A 5 -2.46 5.28 -9.36
CA ASN A 5 -2.70 5.62 -7.96
C ASN A 5 -3.82 4.76 -7.39
N GLU A 6 -4.93 4.60 -8.12
CA GLU A 6 -6.04 3.72 -7.75
C GLU A 6 -5.56 2.27 -7.62
N PHE A 7 -4.73 1.79 -8.54
CA PHE A 7 -4.17 0.45 -8.45
C PHE A 7 -3.30 0.28 -7.19
N ILE A 8 -2.35 1.18 -6.95
CA ILE A 8 -1.48 1.14 -5.76
C ILE A 8 -2.34 1.18 -4.49
N SER A 9 -3.26 2.13 -4.39
CA SER A 9 -4.17 2.27 -3.25
C SER A 9 -5.01 1.00 -3.04
N SER A 10 -5.47 0.35 -4.11
CA SER A 10 -6.20 -0.93 -3.99
C SER A 10 -5.35 -2.06 -3.41
N GLN A 11 -4.06 -2.13 -3.77
CA GLN A 11 -3.15 -3.16 -3.27
C GLN A 11 -2.81 -2.92 -1.80
N VAL A 12 -2.55 -1.65 -1.44
CA VAL A 12 -2.30 -1.22 -0.06
C VAL A 12 -3.53 -1.52 0.82
N LEU A 13 -4.72 -1.12 0.37
CA LEU A 13 -5.97 -1.40 1.10
C LEU A 13 -6.17 -2.90 1.33
N ARG A 14 -6.01 -3.70 0.27
CA ARG A 14 -6.15 -5.16 0.35
C ARG A 14 -5.14 -5.78 1.32
N TYR A 15 -3.94 -5.23 1.42
CA TYR A 15 -2.93 -5.68 2.37
C TYR A 15 -3.36 -5.42 3.83
N ILE A 16 -3.84 -4.20 4.10
CA ILE A 16 -4.31 -3.79 5.42
C ILE A 16 -5.51 -4.62 5.85
N GLU A 17 -6.50 -4.79 4.97
CA GLU A 17 -7.67 -5.66 5.22
C GLU A 17 -7.26 -7.10 5.52
N LYS A 18 -6.24 -7.63 4.82
CA LYS A 18 -5.73 -9.00 5.06
C LYS A 18 -5.06 -9.14 6.43
N LYS A 19 -4.41 -8.09 6.94
CA LYS A 19 -3.66 -8.14 8.22
C LYS A 19 -4.55 -7.82 9.43
N LEU A 20 -5.40 -6.81 9.31
CA LEU A 20 -6.19 -6.28 10.42
C LEU A 20 -7.65 -6.75 10.42
N GLY A 21 -8.17 -7.22 9.27
CA GLY A 21 -9.54 -7.72 9.13
C GLY A 21 -10.58 -6.73 9.63
N ASP A 22 -11.54 -7.22 10.43
CA ASP A 22 -12.64 -6.42 10.98
C ASP A 22 -12.20 -5.34 11.98
N ALA A 23 -10.91 -5.31 12.35
CA ALA A 23 -10.38 -4.25 13.21
C ALA A 23 -10.21 -2.92 12.45
N VAL A 24 -10.19 -2.92 11.12
CA VAL A 24 -10.06 -1.72 10.30
C VAL A 24 -11.38 -0.92 10.33
N LYS A 25 -11.28 0.39 10.61
CA LYS A 25 -12.42 1.32 10.50
C LYS A 25 -12.30 2.22 9.29
N HIS A 26 -11.12 2.80 9.11
CA HIS A 26 -10.85 3.73 8.01
C HIS A 26 -9.40 3.59 7.56
N VAL A 27 -9.18 3.71 6.26
CA VAL A 27 -7.85 3.68 5.64
C VAL A 27 -7.78 4.82 4.65
N THR A 28 -6.74 5.62 4.76
CA THR A 28 -6.41 6.65 3.79
C THR A 28 -5.06 6.33 3.18
N VAL A 29 -5.00 6.28 1.85
CA VAL A 29 -3.75 6.06 1.11
C VAL A 29 -3.50 7.28 0.24
N PHE A 30 -2.36 7.93 0.42
CA PHE A 30 -1.90 9.03 -0.42
C PHE A 30 -0.69 8.56 -1.22
N VAL A 31 -0.79 8.69 -2.55
CA VAL A 31 0.31 8.39 -3.47
C VAL A 31 0.73 9.72 -4.09
N SER A 32 1.99 10.09 -3.90
CA SER A 32 2.57 11.31 -4.47
C SER A 32 3.85 11.01 -5.25
N TYR A 33 4.11 11.82 -6.27
CA TYR A 33 5.26 11.67 -7.16
C TYR A 33 6.09 12.94 -7.09
N THR A 34 7.31 12.83 -6.57
CA THR A 34 8.26 13.94 -6.46
C THR A 34 9.39 13.73 -7.45
N GLY A 35 9.20 14.22 -8.68
CA GLY A 35 10.14 14.04 -9.77
C GLY A 35 10.25 12.57 -10.18
N ASN A 36 11.31 11.91 -9.75
CA ASN A 36 11.53 10.47 -9.97
C ASN A 36 11.16 9.62 -8.75
N ASP A 37 10.92 10.21 -7.59
CA ASP A 37 10.63 9.47 -6.37
C ASP A 37 9.11 9.33 -6.17
N VAL A 38 8.70 8.22 -5.56
CA VAL A 38 7.30 7.98 -5.17
C VAL A 38 7.23 7.88 -3.65
N GLU A 39 6.32 8.64 -3.08
CA GLU A 39 5.97 8.56 -1.66
C GLU A 39 4.57 7.98 -1.53
N VAL A 40 4.43 6.97 -0.67
CA VAL A 40 3.14 6.37 -0.32
C VAL A 40 2.94 6.53 1.18
N ASP A 41 2.02 7.41 1.55
CA ASP A 41 1.60 7.61 2.93
C ASP A 41 0.33 6.83 3.20
N VAL A 42 0.33 6.09 4.31
CA VAL A 42 -0.77 5.24 4.73
C VAL A 42 -1.19 5.64 6.13
N ASP A 43 -2.45 6.01 6.29
CA ASP A 43 -3.08 6.31 7.57
C ASP A 43 -4.20 5.30 7.83
N VAL A 44 -4.19 4.67 9.01
CA VAL A 44 -5.15 3.62 9.38
C VAL A 44 -5.76 3.93 10.74
N ASP A 45 -7.09 4.10 10.77
CA ASP A 45 -7.88 4.04 11.99
C ASP A 45 -8.36 2.60 12.22
N ALA A 46 -7.97 2.03 13.34
CA ALA A 46 -8.29 0.67 13.73
C ALA A 46 -8.99 0.61 15.11
N SER A 47 -9.48 -0.58 15.47
CA SER A 47 -9.96 -0.86 16.81
C SER A 47 -8.86 -0.65 17.85
N VAL A 48 -9.22 -0.09 19.01
CA VAL A 48 -8.31 0.09 20.18
C VAL A 48 -7.79 -1.23 20.77
N LEU A 49 -8.32 -2.36 20.30
CA LEU A 49 -7.86 -3.70 20.66
C LEU A 49 -6.62 -4.14 19.87
N VAL A 50 -6.28 -3.43 18.79
CA VAL A 50 -5.06 -3.68 18.02
C VAL A 50 -3.89 -3.03 18.77
N ASP A 51 -2.83 -3.80 18.97
CA ASP A 51 -1.60 -3.27 19.56
C ASP A 51 -0.97 -2.21 18.66
N ASP A 52 -0.59 -1.06 19.23
CA ASP A 52 -0.05 0.09 18.49
C ASP A 52 1.22 -0.27 17.71
N SER A 53 2.10 -1.12 18.28
CA SER A 53 3.34 -1.53 17.61
C SER A 53 3.05 -2.44 16.43
N TYR A 54 2.02 -3.29 16.54
CA TYR A 54 1.54 -4.10 15.44
C TYR A 54 0.87 -3.24 14.35
N LEU A 55 0.03 -2.28 14.73
CA LEU A 55 -0.60 -1.36 13.79
C LEU A 55 0.44 -0.56 13.00
N GLN A 56 1.42 0.03 13.70
CA GLN A 56 2.51 0.77 13.06
C GLN A 56 3.29 -0.13 12.08
N LYS A 57 3.60 -1.37 12.47
CA LYS A 57 4.26 -2.32 11.59
C LYS A 57 3.44 -2.62 10.33
N VAL A 58 2.12 -2.82 10.46
CA VAL A 58 1.24 -3.07 9.31
C VAL A 58 1.21 -1.86 8.37
N VAL A 59 1.17 -0.64 8.92
CA VAL A 59 1.21 0.62 8.15
C VAL A 59 2.53 0.74 7.38
N GLU A 60 3.66 0.49 8.04
CA GLU A 60 4.99 0.51 7.41
C GLU A 60 5.08 -0.54 6.28
N GLU A 61 4.68 -1.79 6.53
CA GLU A 61 4.68 -2.86 5.52
C GLU A 61 3.73 -2.53 4.33
N ALA A 62 2.60 -1.86 4.59
CA ALA A 62 1.66 -1.45 3.56
C ALA A 62 2.21 -0.29 2.70
N ALA A 63 2.90 0.68 3.32
CA ALA A 63 3.58 1.75 2.58
C ALA A 63 4.72 1.19 1.70
N GLU A 64 5.54 0.29 2.23
CA GLU A 64 6.60 -0.40 1.46
C GLU A 64 6.03 -1.16 0.25
N LEU A 65 4.89 -1.84 0.42
CA LEU A 65 4.18 -2.50 -0.68
C LEU A 65 3.82 -1.49 -1.79
N GLY A 66 3.25 -0.36 -1.40
CA GLY A 66 2.85 0.69 -2.33
C GLY A 66 4.05 1.26 -3.11
N VAL A 67 5.14 1.57 -2.41
CA VAL A 67 6.40 2.04 -3.01
C VAL A 67 6.96 1.02 -3.99
N CYS A 68 7.04 -0.26 -3.60
CA CYS A 68 7.54 -1.33 -4.47
C CYS A 68 6.73 -1.44 -5.77
N ILE A 69 5.39 -1.35 -5.69
CA ILE A 69 4.53 -1.38 -6.87
C ILE A 69 4.80 -0.15 -7.74
N ALA A 70 4.90 1.03 -7.14
CA ALA A 70 5.15 2.26 -7.88
C ALA A 70 6.51 2.23 -8.62
N ASP A 71 7.55 1.70 -7.99
CA ASP A 71 8.85 1.47 -8.61
C ASP A 71 8.74 0.51 -9.80
N LEU A 72 8.00 -0.60 -9.66
CA LEU A 72 7.75 -1.52 -10.78
C LEU A 72 7.03 -0.83 -11.95
N VAL A 73 6.02 0.00 -11.67
CA VAL A 73 5.32 0.77 -12.72
C VAL A 73 6.30 1.70 -13.44
N LYS A 74 7.19 2.35 -12.70
CA LYS A 74 8.18 3.26 -13.26
C LYS A 74 9.21 2.52 -14.13
N GLU A 75 9.65 1.33 -13.71
CA GLU A 75 10.63 0.53 -14.44
C GLU A 75 10.07 -0.16 -15.68
N ARG A 76 8.84 -0.70 -15.59
CA ARG A 76 8.26 -1.56 -16.63
C ARG A 76 7.18 -0.89 -17.47
N GLY A 77 6.70 0.26 -17.02
CA GLY A 77 5.55 0.94 -17.58
C GLY A 77 4.23 0.38 -17.07
N TRP A 78 3.18 1.16 -17.28
CA TRP A 78 1.80 0.79 -17.01
C TRP A 78 1.11 0.35 -18.31
N PRO A 79 0.28 -0.72 -18.31
CA PRO A 79 -0.15 -1.54 -17.17
C PRO A 79 0.86 -2.60 -16.73
N LEU A 80 0.87 -2.91 -15.42
CA LEU A 80 1.65 -4.02 -14.86
C LEU A 80 0.98 -5.38 -15.08
N ASP A 81 1.79 -6.42 -15.26
CA ASP A 81 1.33 -7.81 -15.13
C ASP A 81 1.02 -8.11 -13.66
N PRO A 82 -0.14 -8.71 -13.32
CA PRO A 82 -0.48 -9.04 -11.93
C PRO A 82 0.60 -9.83 -11.18
N ARG A 83 1.35 -10.69 -11.89
CA ARG A 83 2.44 -11.49 -11.32
C ARG A 83 3.66 -10.66 -10.92
N ASP A 84 3.82 -9.47 -11.49
CA ASP A 84 4.87 -8.55 -11.07
C ASP A 84 4.50 -7.86 -9.75
N ALA A 85 3.24 -7.44 -9.61
CA ALA A 85 2.75 -6.86 -8.36
C ALA A 85 2.83 -7.86 -7.19
N GLU A 86 2.57 -9.15 -7.43
CA GLU A 86 2.72 -10.22 -6.43
C GLU A 86 4.13 -10.30 -5.81
N LYS A 87 5.18 -9.86 -6.51
CA LYS A 87 6.54 -9.85 -5.96
C LYS A 87 6.72 -8.84 -4.83
N CYS A 88 5.91 -7.78 -4.82
CA CYS A 88 5.92 -6.78 -3.76
C CYS A 88 5.15 -7.25 -2.52
N TRP A 89 4.26 -8.24 -2.65
CA TRP A 89 3.57 -8.85 -1.53
C TRP A 89 4.51 -9.80 -0.77
N LYS A 90 5.35 -9.24 0.10
CA LYS A 90 6.17 -10.02 1.02
C LYS A 90 5.26 -10.71 2.06
N SER A 91 5.49 -12.01 2.28
CA SER A 91 4.64 -12.89 3.10
C SER A 91 4.74 -12.59 4.60
#